data_AF-A0A3A5VBU9-F1
#
_entry.id   AF-A0A3A5VBU9-F1
#
_cell.length_a   1.000
_cell.length_b   1.000
_cell.length_c   1.000
_cell.angle_alpha   90.00
_cell.angle_beta   90.00
_cell.angle_gamma   90.00
#
_symmetry.space_group_name_H-M   'P 1'
#
loop_
_entity.id
_entity.type
_entity.pdbx_description
1 polymer ?
#
loop_
_entity_poly.entity_id
_entity_poly.type
_entity_poly.pdbx_seq_one_letter_code
_entity_poly.pdbx_strand_id
1 'polypeptide(L)'
;MFGRTCQAAFLVALFLTSLGMGVVESSIHLDETPTQQHSQGANSVVDVPNWRIGDEWTYETRFDVAQLLAQANVSASLNTLTGDTDYEIEDIFFITVDGIQTLAYKMKIEGEFSSGNSGATLEGITGRLNIDYTGEDIIRVRDLAVINSEFELDVNFAPLNLGFLSQNLATISFDTYYDP
;
A
#
# COMPACT_ATOMS: atom_id res chain seq x y z
N MET A 1 45.30 -62.12 38.25
CA MET A 1 45.37 -61.06 39.27
C MET A 1 45.94 -59.80 38.62
N PHE A 2 45.08 -59.08 37.89
CA PHE A 2 45.26 -57.73 37.33
C PHE A 2 43.85 -57.14 37.39
N GLY A 3 43.30 -56.84 38.56
CA GLY A 3 43.82 -55.87 39.52
C GLY A 3 43.17 -54.54 39.14
N ARG A 4 42.17 -54.11 39.93
CA ARG A 4 41.25 -52.96 39.71
C ARG A 4 41.95 -51.62 39.38
N THR A 5 43.28 -51.57 39.45
CA THR A 5 44.16 -50.50 39.02
C THR A 5 44.17 -50.27 37.50
N CYS A 6 44.00 -51.31 36.68
CA CYS A 6 44.01 -51.16 35.22
C CYS A 6 42.75 -50.43 34.68
N GLN A 7 41.59 -50.66 35.31
CA GLN A 7 40.35 -49.96 34.97
C GLN A 7 40.32 -48.51 35.46
N ALA A 8 40.93 -48.22 36.62
CA ALA A 8 41.07 -46.85 37.12
C ALA A 8 42.03 -46.01 36.25
N ALA A 9 43.14 -46.60 35.79
CA ALA A 9 44.08 -45.93 34.88
C ALA A 9 43.43 -45.60 33.53
N PHE A 10 42.58 -46.48 33.00
CA PHE A 10 41.85 -46.23 31.75
C PHE A 10 40.82 -45.11 31.90
N LEU A 11 40.08 -45.05 33.01
CA LEU A 11 39.13 -43.97 33.28
C LEU A 11 39.82 -42.61 33.50
N VAL A 12 40.96 -42.58 34.19
CA VAL A 12 41.75 -41.36 34.37
C VAL A 12 42.33 -40.88 33.04
N ALA A 13 42.81 -41.79 32.19
CA ALA A 13 43.26 -41.45 30.84
C ALA A 13 42.12 -40.88 29.96
N LEU A 14 40.91 -41.44 30.07
CA LEU A 14 39.72 -40.92 29.37
C LEU A 14 39.29 -39.52 29.84
N PHE A 15 39.49 -39.21 31.12
CA PHE A 15 39.19 -37.89 31.69
C PHE A 15 40.25 -36.82 31.36
N LEU A 16 41.50 -37.25 31.14
CA LEU A 16 42.59 -36.35 30.74
C LEU A 16 42.55 -35.98 29.26
N THR A 17 41.97 -36.83 28.40
CA THR A 17 41.82 -36.53 26.96
C THR A 17 40.60 -35.64 26.64
N SER A 18 39.59 -35.58 27.51
CA SER A 18 38.42 -34.70 27.33
C SER A 18 38.68 -33.23 27.66
N LEU A 19 39.80 -32.92 28.33
CA LEU A 19 40.25 -31.54 28.58
C LEU A 19 40.96 -30.90 27.37
N GLY A 20 41.22 -31.66 26.31
CA GLY A 20 42.03 -31.24 25.16
C GLY A 20 41.28 -30.94 23.86
N MET A 21 39.94 -30.96 23.84
CA MET A 21 39.18 -30.71 22.60
C MET A 21 38.12 -29.61 22.77
N GLY A 22 38.40 -28.47 22.14
CA GLY A 22 37.36 -27.62 21.56
C GLY A 22 36.87 -26.46 22.42
N VAL A 23 37.65 -25.38 22.51
CA VAL A 23 37.02 -24.06 22.45
C VAL A 23 36.49 -23.93 21.02
N VAL A 24 35.19 -24.15 20.85
CA VAL A 24 34.51 -23.73 19.62
C VAL A 24 34.44 -22.22 19.68
N GLU A 25 35.41 -21.56 19.06
CA GLU A 25 35.34 -20.13 18.82
C GLU A 25 34.25 -19.92 17.76
N SER A 26 33.04 -19.60 18.22
CA SER A 26 31.99 -19.13 17.33
C SER A 26 32.40 -17.76 16.81
N SER A 27 33.02 -17.70 15.64
CA SER A 27 33.15 -16.46 14.88
C SER A 27 31.77 -16.07 14.38
N ILE A 28 31.05 -15.27 15.19
CA ILE A 28 29.91 -14.50 14.69
C ILE A 28 30.50 -13.46 13.74
N HIS A 29 30.53 -13.80 12.46
CA HIS A 29 30.76 -12.85 11.38
C HIS A 29 29.50 -11.97 11.32
N LEU A 30 29.53 -10.85 12.02
CA LEU A 30 28.57 -9.77 11.83
C LEU A 30 28.81 -9.27 10.40
N ASP A 31 27.88 -9.58 9.50
CA ASP A 31 27.80 -8.88 8.22
C ASP A 31 27.88 -7.38 8.51
N GLU A 32 28.82 -6.71 7.85
CA GLU A 32 28.88 -5.26 7.86
C GLU A 32 27.50 -4.75 7.46
N THR A 33 26.83 -4.08 8.40
CA THR A 33 25.64 -3.31 8.08
C THR A 33 26.08 -2.36 6.98
N PRO A 34 25.44 -2.35 5.79
CA PRO A 34 25.82 -1.38 4.77
C PRO A 34 25.67 -0.02 5.44
N THR A 35 26.74 0.76 5.40
CA THR A 35 26.78 2.08 6.00
C THR A 35 25.66 2.86 5.35
N GLN A 36 24.56 3.05 6.07
CA GLN A 36 23.51 3.97 5.69
C GLN A 36 24.18 5.34 5.63
N GLN A 37 24.57 5.77 4.43
CA GLN A 37 25.08 7.11 4.21
C GLN A 37 23.91 8.07 4.42
N HIS A 38 23.75 8.54 5.65
CA HIS A 38 22.98 9.75 5.90
C HIS A 38 23.86 10.93 5.51
N SER A 39 23.57 11.53 4.37
CA SER A 39 24.10 12.84 4.03
C SER A 39 23.46 13.88 4.94
N GLN A 40 23.98 14.03 6.16
CA GLN A 40 23.73 15.22 6.97
C GLN A 40 24.60 16.36 6.42
N GLY A 41 24.07 17.07 5.44
CA GLY A 41 24.63 18.29 4.87
C GLY A 41 23.64 19.45 5.06
N ALA A 42 24.15 20.58 5.55
CA ALA A 42 23.41 21.74 6.03
C ALA A 42 22.42 22.38 5.02
N ASN A 43 21.40 23.06 5.59
CA ASN A 43 20.30 23.83 4.99
C ASN A 43 19.01 23.02 4.77
N SER A 44 18.11 22.98 5.78
CA SER A 44 16.69 22.58 5.72
C SER A 44 16.22 22.03 4.35
N VAL A 45 16.75 20.87 3.95
CA VAL A 45 16.27 20.17 2.77
C VAL A 45 15.02 19.46 3.27
N VAL A 46 13.87 19.91 2.83
CA VAL A 46 12.65 19.10 2.95
C VAL A 46 12.93 17.87 2.11
N ASP A 47 13.28 16.78 2.77
CA ASP A 47 13.56 15.52 2.08
C ASP A 47 12.21 14.99 1.60
N VAL A 48 12.07 14.88 0.28
CA VAL A 48 10.87 14.34 -0.34
C VAL A 48 11.01 12.82 -0.33
N PRO A 49 9.99 12.07 0.14
CA PRO A 49 10.02 10.62 0.08
C PRO A 49 10.37 10.14 -1.32
N ASN A 50 11.27 9.16 -1.39
CA ASN A 50 11.60 8.52 -2.66
C ASN A 50 10.84 7.20 -2.74
N TRP A 51 9.95 7.09 -3.73
CA TRP A 51 9.20 5.87 -4.00
C TRP A 51 9.86 5.04 -5.09
N ARG A 52 9.64 3.73 -5.03
CA ARG A 52 10.09 2.73 -6.00
C ARG A 52 8.88 2.12 -6.69
N ILE A 53 9.12 1.60 -7.88
CA ILE A 53 8.12 0.81 -8.60
C ILE A 53 7.72 -0.40 -7.75
N GLY A 54 6.42 -0.61 -7.58
CA GLY A 54 5.82 -1.64 -6.74
C GLY A 54 5.69 -1.28 -5.25
N ASP A 55 6.02 -0.04 -4.85
CA ASP A 55 5.64 0.44 -3.52
C ASP A 55 4.11 0.59 -3.46
N GLU A 56 3.50 0.03 -2.41
CA GLU A 56 2.04 -0.03 -2.23
C GLU A 56 1.62 0.42 -0.83
N TRP A 57 0.49 1.15 -0.76
CA TRP A 57 -0.13 1.56 0.50
C TRP A 57 -1.65 1.49 0.42
N THR A 58 -2.28 0.95 1.46
CA THR A 58 -3.74 0.89 1.58
C THR A 58 -4.23 1.86 2.65
N TYR A 59 -5.29 2.62 2.34
CA TYR A 59 -5.96 3.50 3.29
C TYR A 59 -7.46 3.17 3.38
N GLU A 60 -8.02 3.22 4.58
CA GLU A 60 -9.49 3.21 4.75
C GLU A 60 -10.03 4.56 4.29
N THR A 61 -10.91 4.53 3.29
CA THR A 61 -11.51 5.72 2.69
C THR A 61 -13.02 5.72 2.93
N ARG A 62 -13.55 6.92 3.22
CA ARG A 62 -14.97 7.15 3.41
C ARG A 62 -15.45 8.21 2.44
N PHE A 63 -16.44 7.86 1.63
CA PHE A 63 -17.00 8.72 0.61
C PHE A 63 -18.37 9.26 1.10
N ASP A 64 -18.42 10.54 1.43
CA ASP A 64 -19.67 11.23 1.80
C ASP A 64 -20.36 11.79 0.55
N VAL A 65 -21.43 11.11 0.16
CA VAL A 65 -22.24 11.35 -1.04
C VAL A 65 -23.52 12.11 -0.75
N ALA A 66 -23.85 12.35 0.52
CA ALA A 66 -25.08 13.02 0.90
C ALA A 66 -25.16 14.44 0.30
N GLN A 67 -24.01 15.14 0.25
CA GLN A 67 -23.92 16.47 -0.32
C GLN A 67 -24.05 16.47 -1.85
N LEU A 68 -23.54 15.44 -2.54
CA LEU A 68 -23.64 15.31 -3.99
C LEU A 68 -25.09 15.00 -4.44
N LEU A 69 -25.79 14.14 -3.71
CA LEU A 69 -27.20 13.82 -3.99
C LEU A 69 -28.13 15.01 -3.81
N ALA A 70 -27.89 15.83 -2.78
CA ALA A 70 -28.68 17.04 -2.52
C ALA A 70 -28.58 18.07 -3.66
N GLN A 71 -27.41 18.17 -4.31
CA GLN A 71 -27.20 19.08 -5.45
C GLN A 71 -27.80 18.54 -6.75
N ALA A 72 -27.87 17.22 -6.91
CA ALA A 72 -28.43 16.56 -8.09
C ALA A 72 -29.98 16.54 -8.12
N ASN A 73 -30.66 17.00 -7.06
CA ASN A 73 -32.11 16.96 -6.90
C ASN A 73 -32.73 15.55 -7.14
N VAL A 74 -31.95 14.50 -6.84
CA VAL A 74 -32.40 13.11 -6.91
C VAL A 74 -33.02 12.74 -5.57
N SER A 75 -34.26 12.27 -5.57
CA SER A 75 -34.91 11.69 -4.38
C SER A 75 -34.35 10.31 -4.08
N ALA A 76 -33.15 10.29 -3.49
CA ALA A 76 -32.44 9.10 -3.02
C ALA A 76 -31.94 9.32 -1.58
N SER A 77 -31.85 8.23 -0.81
CA SER A 77 -31.20 8.23 0.51
C SER A 77 -30.00 7.31 0.46
N LEU A 78 -28.84 7.78 0.86
CA LEU A 78 -27.59 7.03 0.74
C LEU A 78 -26.73 7.23 1.99
N ASN A 79 -26.25 6.14 2.53
CA ASN A 79 -25.26 6.13 3.60
C ASN A 79 -23.88 6.51 3.05
N THR A 80 -22.99 6.97 3.93
CA THR A 80 -21.56 7.08 3.63
C THR A 80 -21.06 5.76 3.05
N LEU A 81 -20.41 5.81 1.88
CA LEU A 81 -19.74 4.62 1.37
C LEU A 81 -18.41 4.46 2.08
N THR A 82 -18.08 3.23 2.42
CA THR A 82 -16.80 2.87 3.04
C THR A 82 -16.12 1.81 2.19
N GLY A 83 -14.81 1.89 2.10
CA GLY A 83 -13.98 0.96 1.34
C GLY A 83 -12.51 1.26 1.57
N ASP A 84 -11.67 0.31 1.21
CA ASP A 84 -10.24 0.53 1.21
C ASP A 84 -9.82 1.10 -0.15
N THR A 85 -8.74 1.87 -0.17
CA THR A 85 -8.13 2.41 -1.37
C THR A 85 -6.67 2.03 -1.39
N ASP A 86 -6.27 1.32 -2.43
CA ASP A 86 -4.92 0.86 -2.67
C ASP A 86 -4.22 1.82 -3.63
N TYR A 87 -2.99 2.17 -3.29
CA TYR A 87 -2.13 3.08 -4.05
C TYR A 87 -0.87 2.30 -4.42
N GLU A 88 -0.53 2.23 -5.70
CA GLU A 88 0.64 1.52 -6.20
C GLU A 88 1.45 2.43 -7.14
N ILE A 89 2.78 2.46 -6.97
CA ILE A 89 3.67 3.10 -7.94
C ILE A 89 3.97 2.12 -9.07
N GLU A 90 3.34 2.31 -10.23
CA GLU A 90 3.49 1.42 -11.38
C GLU A 90 4.74 1.74 -12.21
N ASP A 91 5.14 3.02 -12.30
CA ASP A 91 6.26 3.42 -13.16
C ASP A 91 6.96 4.70 -12.69
N ILE A 92 8.20 4.88 -13.15
CA ILE A 92 9.01 6.08 -12.98
C ILE A 92 9.57 6.46 -14.34
N PHE A 93 9.16 7.62 -14.86
CA PHE A 93 9.46 8.00 -16.24
C PHE A 93 9.69 9.50 -16.40
N PHE A 94 10.29 9.87 -17.55
CA PHE A 94 10.47 11.27 -17.90
C PHE A 94 9.30 11.78 -18.73
N ILE A 95 8.76 12.93 -18.33
CA ILE A 95 7.74 13.68 -19.07
C ILE A 95 8.23 15.08 -19.38
N THR A 96 7.59 15.75 -20.34
CA THR A 96 7.84 17.17 -20.59
C THR A 96 6.67 17.97 -20.07
N VAL A 97 6.92 18.85 -19.10
CA VAL A 97 5.95 19.83 -18.56
C VAL A 97 6.56 21.21 -18.81
N ASP A 98 5.82 22.12 -19.44
CA ASP A 98 6.31 23.45 -19.83
C ASP A 98 7.62 23.48 -20.62
N GLY A 99 7.87 22.46 -21.45
CA GLY A 99 9.12 22.34 -22.21
C GLY A 99 10.33 21.93 -21.38
N ILE A 100 10.15 21.59 -20.10
CA ILE A 100 11.19 21.09 -19.19
C ILE A 100 11.00 19.59 -18.99
N GLN A 101 12.06 18.82 -19.20
CA GLN A 101 12.07 17.40 -18.89
C GLN A 101 12.04 17.20 -17.37
N THR A 102 10.99 16.54 -16.90
CA THR A 102 10.66 16.33 -15.49
C THR A 102 10.56 14.83 -15.24
N LEU A 103 11.18 14.36 -14.15
CA LEU A 103 10.98 12.99 -13.67
C LEU A 103 9.65 12.90 -12.90
N ALA A 104 8.83 11.91 -13.22
CA ALA A 104 7.51 11.70 -12.62
C ALA A 104 7.28 10.23 -12.23
N TYR A 105 6.47 10.04 -11.19
CA TYR A 105 5.86 8.78 -10.82
C TYR A 105 4.53 8.61 -11.56
N LYS A 106 4.23 7.39 -11.99
CA LYS A 106 2.88 6.96 -12.31
C LYS A 106 2.35 6.19 -11.10
N MET A 107 1.28 6.69 -10.50
CA MET A 107 0.62 6.06 -9.36
C MET A 107 -0.75 5.59 -9.78
N LYS A 108 -1.01 4.30 -9.64
CA LYS A 108 -2.33 3.72 -9.81
C LYS A 108 -3.06 3.72 -8.47
N ILE A 109 -4.35 4.01 -8.52
CA ILE A 109 -5.22 4.09 -7.35
C ILE A 109 -6.45 3.22 -7.64
N GLU A 110 -6.72 2.24 -6.80
CA GLU A 110 -7.89 1.37 -6.92
C GLU A 110 -8.69 1.37 -5.62
N GLY A 111 -10.01 1.26 -5.72
CA GLY A 111 -10.85 1.14 -4.53
C GLY A 111 -12.24 0.59 -4.84
N GLU A 112 -12.81 -0.14 -3.89
CA GLU A 112 -14.20 -0.59 -3.95
C GLU A 112 -14.96 -0.04 -2.74
N PHE A 113 -15.99 0.76 -2.99
CA PHE A 113 -16.78 1.44 -1.98
C PHE A 113 -18.20 0.91 -1.91
N SER A 114 -18.74 0.85 -0.71
CA SER A 114 -20.06 0.27 -0.49
C SER A 114 -20.86 1.02 0.56
N SER A 115 -22.13 1.27 0.26
CA SER A 115 -23.09 1.80 1.25
C SER A 115 -23.47 0.78 2.33
N GLY A 116 -23.11 -0.49 2.13
CA GLY A 116 -23.59 -1.62 2.92
C GLY A 116 -25.01 -2.03 2.56
N ASN A 117 -25.46 -3.17 3.09
CA ASN A 117 -26.80 -3.69 2.83
C ASN A 117 -27.86 -2.71 3.34
N SER A 118 -28.84 -2.43 2.47
CA SER A 118 -29.91 -1.46 2.71
C SER A 118 -29.40 -0.04 2.99
N GLY A 119 -28.16 0.25 2.58
CA GLY A 119 -27.53 1.55 2.76
C GLY A 119 -27.89 2.56 1.66
N ALA A 120 -28.66 2.16 0.66
CA ALA A 120 -29.09 3.02 -0.43
C ALA A 120 -30.59 2.81 -0.73
N THR A 121 -31.32 3.88 -0.99
CA THR A 121 -32.70 3.85 -1.49
C THR A 121 -32.80 4.69 -2.74
N LEU A 122 -33.21 4.08 -3.84
CA LEU A 122 -33.39 4.70 -5.14
C LEU A 122 -34.81 4.40 -5.63
N GLU A 123 -35.56 5.44 -6.01
CA GLU A 123 -36.93 5.32 -6.54
C GLU A 123 -37.88 4.50 -5.64
N GLY A 124 -37.69 4.54 -4.32
CA GLY A 124 -38.49 3.81 -3.34
C GLY A 124 -38.09 2.34 -3.13
N ILE A 125 -37.05 1.85 -3.83
CA ILE A 125 -36.48 0.53 -3.63
C ILE A 125 -35.18 0.66 -2.82
N THR A 126 -35.10 -0.07 -1.71
CA THR A 126 -33.91 -0.14 -0.87
C THR A 126 -32.98 -1.25 -1.32
N GLY A 127 -31.68 -1.01 -1.25
CA GLY A 127 -30.63 -1.93 -1.66
C GLY A 127 -29.24 -1.47 -1.21
N ARG A 128 -28.21 -1.91 -1.93
CA ARG A 128 -26.80 -1.53 -1.72
C ARG A 128 -26.31 -0.77 -2.94
N LEU A 129 -25.59 0.33 -2.72
CA LEU A 129 -24.83 1.02 -3.75
C LEU A 129 -23.36 0.64 -3.63
N ASN A 130 -22.74 0.36 -4.77
CA ASN A 130 -21.32 0.08 -4.90
C ASN A 130 -20.71 1.09 -5.87
N ILE A 131 -19.48 1.49 -5.59
CA ILE A 131 -18.69 2.31 -6.48
C ILE A 131 -17.34 1.64 -6.65
N ASP A 132 -17.01 1.30 -7.88
CA ASP A 132 -15.67 0.87 -8.25
C ASP A 132 -14.89 2.13 -8.69
N TYR A 133 -13.73 2.34 -8.07
CA TYR A 133 -12.85 3.49 -8.32
C TYR A 133 -11.58 3.00 -8.99
N THR A 134 -11.23 3.61 -10.12
CA THR A 134 -9.93 3.42 -10.77
C THR A 134 -9.34 4.79 -11.07
N GLY A 135 -8.08 5.03 -10.71
CA GLY A 135 -7.39 6.29 -10.99
C GLY A 135 -5.93 6.10 -11.33
N GLU A 136 -5.40 7.09 -12.06
CA GLU A 136 -3.99 7.26 -12.38
C GLU A 136 -3.58 8.71 -12.07
N ASP A 137 -2.58 8.85 -11.21
CA ASP A 137 -1.95 10.13 -10.89
C ASP A 137 -0.53 10.16 -11.45
N ILE A 138 -0.21 11.22 -12.19
CA ILE A 138 1.15 11.54 -12.59
C ILE A 138 1.72 12.56 -11.62
N ILE A 139 2.74 12.16 -10.85
CA ILE A 139 3.26 12.94 -9.72
C ILE A 139 4.71 13.33 -9.98
N ARG A 140 5.06 14.60 -9.81
CA ARG A 140 6.43 15.10 -9.96
C ARG A 140 7.33 14.60 -8.82
N VAL A 141 8.46 13.99 -9.14
CA VAL A 141 9.38 13.42 -8.13
C VAL A 141 9.96 14.47 -7.18
N ARG A 142 10.27 15.67 -7.70
CA ARG A 142 11.01 16.70 -6.95
C ARG A 142 10.25 17.27 -5.74
N ASP A 143 8.92 17.30 -5.80
CA ASP A 143 8.07 17.98 -4.80
C ASP A 143 6.70 17.32 -4.59
N LEU A 144 6.46 16.13 -5.18
CA LEU A 144 5.20 15.39 -5.14
C LEU A 144 3.97 16.19 -5.61
N ALA A 145 4.17 17.20 -6.44
CA ALA A 145 3.06 17.88 -7.07
C ALA A 145 2.38 16.95 -8.09
N VAL A 146 1.06 16.79 -7.97
CA VAL A 146 0.24 16.09 -8.97
C VAL A 146 0.17 16.96 -10.23
N ILE A 147 0.62 16.40 -11.34
CA ILE A 147 0.66 17.03 -12.68
C ILE A 147 -0.64 16.72 -13.41
N ASN A 148 -1.05 15.46 -13.34
CA ASN A 148 -2.30 14.99 -13.92
C ASN A 148 -2.93 13.99 -12.96
N SER A 149 -4.25 14.02 -12.87
CA SER A 149 -5.06 13.07 -12.13
C SER A 149 -6.24 12.71 -13.01
N GLU A 150 -6.28 11.45 -13.42
CA GLU A 150 -7.38 10.83 -14.16
C GLU A 150 -8.03 9.79 -13.26
N PHE A 151 -9.36 9.83 -13.12
CA PHE A 151 -10.08 8.79 -12.40
C PHE A 151 -11.46 8.52 -12.98
N GLU A 152 -11.92 7.29 -12.81
CA GLU A 152 -13.21 6.77 -13.21
C GLU A 152 -13.94 6.16 -12.01
N LEU A 153 -15.24 6.46 -11.93
CA LEU A 153 -16.16 5.93 -10.93
C LEU A 153 -17.26 5.15 -11.65
N ASP A 154 -17.34 3.85 -11.40
CA ASP A 154 -18.43 3.00 -11.86
C ASP A 154 -19.44 2.81 -10.73
N VAL A 155 -20.64 3.37 -10.91
CA VAL A 155 -21.68 3.38 -9.89
C VAL A 155 -22.70 2.29 -10.19
N ASN A 156 -22.81 1.33 -9.28
CA ASN A 156 -23.69 0.17 -9.40
C ASN A 156 -24.69 0.12 -8.24
N PHE A 157 -25.97 -0.12 -8.54
CA PHE A 157 -27.01 -0.31 -7.52
C PHE A 157 -27.59 -1.72 -7.56
N ALA A 158 -27.54 -2.42 -6.43
CA ALA A 158 -28.12 -3.73 -6.23
C ALA A 158 -29.42 -3.61 -5.43
N PRO A 159 -30.60 -3.61 -6.09
CA PRO A 159 -31.89 -3.54 -5.39
C PRO A 159 -32.09 -4.76 -4.49
N LEU A 160 -32.71 -4.55 -3.33
CA LEU A 160 -32.94 -5.58 -2.31
C LEU A 160 -31.66 -6.28 -1.82
N ASN A 161 -30.48 -5.68 -2.06
CA ASN A 161 -29.16 -6.26 -1.79
C ASN A 161 -28.85 -7.52 -2.61
N LEU A 162 -29.54 -7.72 -3.74
CA LEU A 162 -29.36 -8.89 -4.59
C LEU A 162 -28.42 -8.55 -5.76
N GLY A 163 -27.19 -9.06 -5.71
CA GLY A 163 -26.16 -8.77 -6.72
C GLY A 163 -26.54 -9.15 -8.15
N PHE A 164 -27.36 -10.20 -8.36
CA PHE A 164 -27.82 -10.59 -9.70
C PHE A 164 -28.85 -9.62 -10.30
N LEU A 165 -29.40 -8.71 -9.49
CA LEU A 165 -30.27 -7.62 -9.94
C LEU A 165 -29.49 -6.30 -10.09
N SER A 166 -28.17 -6.32 -9.92
CA SER A 166 -27.35 -5.11 -9.98
C SER A 166 -27.46 -4.42 -11.33
N GLN A 167 -27.64 -3.11 -11.29
CA GLN A 167 -27.73 -2.23 -12.45
C GLN A 167 -26.63 -1.18 -12.38
N ASN A 168 -25.94 -0.96 -13.49
CA ASN A 168 -25.04 0.19 -13.64
C ASN A 168 -25.90 1.45 -13.78
N LEU A 169 -25.62 2.44 -12.93
CA LEU A 169 -26.32 3.72 -12.92
C LEU A 169 -25.58 4.77 -13.74
N ALA A 170 -24.26 4.80 -13.61
CA ALA A 170 -23.40 5.75 -14.29
C ALA A 170 -21.95 5.28 -14.25
N THR A 171 -21.20 5.71 -15.26
CA THR A 171 -19.74 5.77 -15.25
C THR A 171 -19.36 7.25 -15.33
N ILE A 172 -18.57 7.71 -14.37
CA ILE A 172 -18.18 9.12 -14.26
C ILE A 172 -16.66 9.19 -14.33
N SER A 173 -16.14 9.86 -15.35
CA SER A 173 -14.71 10.10 -15.49
C SER A 173 -14.37 11.56 -15.26
N PHE A 174 -13.21 11.78 -14.66
CA PHE A 174 -12.62 13.07 -14.42
C PHE A 174 -11.17 13.03 -14.88
N ASP A 175 -10.78 14.04 -15.64
CA ASP A 175 -9.39 14.27 -16.02
C ASP A 175 -9.07 15.72 -15.65
N THR A 176 -8.09 15.87 -14.77
CA THR A 176 -7.62 17.16 -14.32
C THR A 176 -6.12 17.28 -14.58
N TYR A 177 -5.75 18.39 -15.19
CA TYR A 177 -4.37 18.75 -15.46
C TYR A 177 -4.02 20.01 -14.69
N TYR A 178 -2.90 19.97 -13.97
CA TYR A 178 -2.34 21.14 -13.31
C TYR A 178 -1.02 21.53 -13.97
N ASP A 179 -1.00 22.78 -14.44
CA ASP A 179 0.18 23.42 -15.01
C ASP A 179 0.72 24.43 -13.98
N PRO A 180 1.88 24.17 -13.34
CA PRO A 180 2.35 24.92 -12.17
C PRO A 180 2.80 26.36 -12.42
#